data_AF-A0A800IL39-F1
#
_entry.id   AF-A0A800IL39-F1
#
_cell.length_a   1.000
_cell.length_b   1.000
_cell.length_c   1.000
_cell.angle_alpha   90.00
_cell.angle_beta   90.00
_cell.angle_gamma   90.00
#
_symmetry.space_group_name_H-M   'P 1'
#
loop_
_entity.id
_entity.type
_entity.pdbx_description
1 polymer ?
#
loop_
_entity_poly.entity_id
_entity_poly.type
_entity_poly.pdbx_seq_one_letter_code
_entity_poly.pdbx_strand_id
1 'polypeptide(L)'
;MPRSLSYLPEDALRLDKLALDVLPDDAHLSLEASRHYCRHLATGHYENFTVVSWLLPKPLQPHFYNVYAYCRWSDDLADEIDDPVRSVKLLDWWDGELQACY
;
A
#
# COMPACT_ATOMS: atom_id res chain seq x y z
N MET A 1 -13.24 -11.75 -7.96
CA MET A 1 -14.26 -10.68 -7.93
C MET A 1 -13.54 -9.42 -7.47
N PRO A 2 -13.59 -8.30 -8.20
CA PRO A 2 -13.05 -7.06 -7.66
C PRO A 2 -13.94 -6.65 -6.48
N ARG A 3 -13.37 -6.58 -5.27
CA ARG A 3 -14.07 -6.04 -4.11
C ARG A 3 -14.00 -4.52 -4.23
N SER A 4 -15.18 -3.89 -4.17
CA SER A 4 -15.34 -2.44 -4.24
C SER A 4 -14.59 -1.73 -3.11
N LEU A 5 -14.13 -0.49 -3.36
CA LEU A 5 -13.58 0.47 -2.39
C LEU A 5 -14.41 0.67 -1.11
N SER A 6 -15.66 0.19 -1.09
CA SER A 6 -16.58 0.15 0.05
C SER A 6 -16.10 -0.67 1.27
N TYR A 7 -14.97 -1.37 1.17
CA TYR A 7 -14.40 -2.17 2.27
C TYR A 7 -13.28 -1.45 3.05
N LEU A 8 -12.74 -0.34 2.56
CA LEU A 8 -11.75 0.42 3.32
C LEU A 8 -12.40 0.99 4.59
N PRO A 9 -11.84 0.77 5.79
CA PRO A 9 -12.29 1.46 6.99
C PRO A 9 -12.30 2.97 6.73
N GLU A 10 -13.34 3.70 7.18
CA GLU A 10 -13.47 5.15 6.93
C GLU A 10 -12.22 5.95 7.34
N ASP A 11 -11.45 5.41 8.28
CA ASP A 11 -10.21 6.02 8.76
C ASP A 11 -9.00 5.77 7.87
N ALA A 12 -8.96 4.64 7.17
CA ALA A 12 -7.95 4.39 6.14
C ALA A 12 -8.17 5.30 4.93
N LEU A 13 -9.43 5.74 4.68
CA LEU A 13 -9.76 6.74 3.66
C LEU A 13 -9.30 8.17 4.02
N ARG A 14 -8.97 8.43 5.29
CA ARG A 14 -8.48 9.74 5.78
C ARG A 14 -6.95 9.85 5.82
N LEU A 15 -6.25 8.81 5.38
CA LEU A 15 -4.82 8.91 5.09
C LEU A 15 -4.68 9.69 3.77
N ASP A 16 -4.78 11.02 3.87
CA ASP A 16 -4.82 11.99 2.76
C ASP A 16 -3.62 11.90 1.78
N LYS A 17 -2.61 11.06 2.09
CA LYS A 17 -1.37 10.89 1.32
C LYS A 17 -1.27 9.61 0.52
N LEU A 18 -2.05 8.60 0.84
CA LEU A 18 -2.08 7.41 0.02
C LEU A 18 -2.86 7.79 -1.22
N ALA A 19 -2.22 7.64 -2.37
CA ALA A 19 -2.74 7.93 -3.70
C ALA A 19 -4.03 7.13 -4.02
N LEU A 20 -5.10 7.41 -3.28
CA LEU A 20 -6.48 7.02 -3.52
C LEU A 20 -6.93 7.60 -4.86
N ASP A 21 -6.34 8.72 -5.27
CA ASP A 21 -6.42 9.28 -6.63
C ASP A 21 -5.95 8.30 -7.74
N VAL A 22 -5.18 7.27 -7.37
CA VAL A 22 -4.61 6.25 -8.27
C VAL A 22 -5.19 4.86 -7.99
N LEU A 23 -6.11 4.72 -7.03
CA LEU A 23 -6.84 3.46 -6.89
C LEU A 23 -7.64 3.23 -8.17
N PRO A 24 -7.44 2.11 -8.88
CA PRO A 24 -8.19 1.83 -10.09
C PRO A 24 -9.68 1.85 -9.75
N ASP A 25 -10.48 2.54 -10.54
CA ASP A 25 -11.94 2.44 -10.51
C ASP A 25 -12.31 0.94 -10.45
N ASP A 26 -13.32 0.58 -9.66
CA ASP A 26 -13.65 -0.80 -9.20
C ASP A 26 -13.68 -1.85 -10.35
N ALA A 27 -13.76 -1.41 -11.60
CA ALA A 27 -13.72 -2.21 -12.82
C ALA A 27 -12.35 -2.81 -13.23
N HIS A 28 -11.20 -2.33 -12.73
CA HIS A 28 -9.89 -2.77 -13.26
C HIS A 28 -8.76 -2.95 -12.22
N LEU A 29 -8.96 -3.79 -11.19
CA LEU A 29 -7.85 -4.36 -10.40
C LEU A 29 -7.08 -5.42 -11.20
N SER A 30 -6.43 -5.01 -12.29
CA SER A 30 -5.55 -5.89 -13.08
C SER A 30 -4.18 -6.03 -12.43
N LEU A 31 -3.49 -7.14 -12.66
CA LEU A 31 -2.11 -7.34 -12.18
C LEU A 31 -1.17 -6.22 -12.66
N GLU A 32 -1.40 -5.70 -13.87
CA GLU A 32 -0.64 -4.58 -14.41
C GLU A 32 -0.91 -3.28 -13.65
N ALA A 33 -2.18 -2.97 -13.38
CA ALA A 33 -2.57 -1.80 -12.60
C ALA A 33 -2.02 -1.88 -11.16
N SER A 34 -2.09 -3.04 -10.50
CA SER A 34 -1.53 -3.26 -9.17
C SER A 34 -0.01 -3.07 -9.15
N ARG A 35 0.71 -3.59 -10.15
CA ARG A 35 2.17 -3.38 -10.26
C ARG A 35 2.53 -1.92 -10.51
N HIS A 36 1.75 -1.22 -11.34
CA HIS A 36 1.94 0.20 -11.58
C HIS A 36 1.74 1.01 -10.30
N TYR A 37 0.69 0.71 -9.54
CA TYR A 37 0.44 1.30 -8.23
C TYR A 37 1.61 1.09 -7.27
N CYS A 38 2.05 -0.16 -7.06
CA CYS A 38 3.17 -0.46 -6.16
C CYS A 38 4.44 0.27 -6.57
N ARG A 39 4.73 0.33 -7.87
CA ARG A 39 5.88 1.08 -8.39
C ARG A 39 5.75 2.58 -8.13
N HIS A 40 4.57 3.15 -8.35
CA HIS A 40 4.32 4.57 -8.11
C HIS A 40 4.54 4.91 -6.63
N LEU A 41 3.94 4.14 -5.72
CA LEU A 41 4.11 4.32 -4.28
C LEU A 41 5.58 4.17 -3.85
N ALA A 42 6.29 3.17 -4.40
CA ALA A 42 7.70 2.91 -4.10
C ALA A 42 8.67 3.96 -4.63
N THR A 43 8.28 4.74 -5.63
CA THR A 43 9.14 5.78 -6.24
C THR A 43 8.71 7.20 -5.91
N GLY A 44 7.51 7.39 -5.35
CA GLY A 44 6.93 8.70 -5.05
C GLY A 44 7.08 9.20 -3.62
N HIS A 45 7.49 8.38 -2.64
CA HIS A 45 7.65 8.79 -1.24
C HIS A 45 9.14 8.75 -0.79
N TYR A 46 9.63 9.88 -0.27
CA TYR A 46 11.01 10.20 0.19
C TYR A 46 11.43 9.38 1.45
N GLU A 47 12.69 9.12 1.85
CA GLU A 47 14.06 9.50 1.41
C GLU A 47 15.06 8.31 1.37
N ASN A 48 14.87 7.23 2.13
CA ASN A 48 15.91 6.18 2.27
C ASN A 48 15.74 4.99 1.33
N PHE A 49 14.50 4.60 1.02
CA PHE A 49 14.25 3.37 0.26
C PHE A 49 14.41 3.54 -1.26
N THR A 50 14.27 4.75 -1.80
CA THR A 50 14.55 5.05 -3.23
C THR A 50 16.03 4.83 -3.56
N VAL A 51 16.93 5.15 -2.62
CA VAL A 51 18.37 4.92 -2.77
C VAL A 51 18.70 3.42 -2.68
N VAL A 52 18.10 2.71 -1.73
CA VAL A 52 18.30 1.25 -1.56
C VAL A 52 17.73 0.47 -2.76
N SER A 53 16.59 0.88 -3.30
CA SER A 53 16.00 0.28 -4.50
C SER A 53 16.81 0.55 -5.78
N TRP A 54 17.58 1.65 -5.84
CA TRP A 54 18.59 1.87 -6.89
C TRP A 54 19.78 0.92 -6.79
N LEU A 55 20.17 0.50 -5.58
CA LEU A 55 21.24 -0.46 -5.33
C LEU A 55 20.82 -1.93 -5.58
N LEU A 56 19.51 -2.19 -5.67
CA LEU A 56 18.97 -3.51 -6.00
C LEU A 56 19.20 -3.85 -7.48
N PRO A 57 19.61 -5.11 -7.80
CA PRO A 57 19.65 -5.58 -9.18
C PRO A 57 18.33 -5.35 -9.90
N LYS A 58 18.38 -4.79 -11.12
CA LYS A 58 17.20 -4.44 -11.93
C LYS A 58 16.12 -5.54 -12.00
N PRO A 59 16.45 -6.84 -12.13
CA PRO A 59 15.43 -7.89 -12.16
C PRO A 59 14.59 -8.02 -10.88
N LEU A 60 15.12 -7.58 -9.73
CA LEU A 60 14.46 -7.74 -8.42
C LEU A 60 13.60 -6.53 -8.04
N GLN A 61 13.83 -5.38 -8.65
CA GLN A 61 13.11 -4.13 -8.33
C GLN A 61 11.58 -4.28 -8.40
N PRO A 62 10.97 -4.95 -9.40
CA PRO A 62 9.52 -5.09 -9.46
C PRO A 62 8.92 -5.86 -8.28
N HIS A 63 9.63 -6.87 -7.76
CA HIS A 63 9.18 -7.65 -6.60
C HIS A 63 9.29 -6.82 -5.32
N PHE A 64 10.38 -6.06 -5.21
CA PHE A 64 10.64 -5.20 -4.08
C PHE A 64 9.59 -4.08 -3.95
N TYR A 65 9.12 -3.50 -5.05
CA TYR A 65 8.07 -2.48 -5.01
C TYR A 65 6.78 -2.96 -4.34
N ASN A 66 6.41 -4.24 -4.53
CA ASN A 66 5.21 -4.78 -3.91
C ASN A 66 5.38 -4.93 -2.39
N VAL A 67 6.56 -5.40 -1.94
CA VAL A 67 6.87 -5.53 -0.52
C VAL A 67 6.95 -4.15 0.14
N TYR A 68 7.64 -3.21 -0.49
CA TYR A 68 7.74 -1.84 -0.01
C TYR A 68 6.36 -1.19 0.12
N ALA A 69 5.49 -1.36 -0.87
CA ALA A 69 4.13 -0.82 -0.84
C ALA A 69 3.36 -1.32 0.39
N TYR A 70 3.44 -2.62 0.70
CA TYR A 70 2.80 -3.19 1.89
C TYR A 70 3.36 -2.63 3.20
N CYS A 71 4.68 -2.52 3.32
CA CYS A 71 5.32 -1.95 4.50
C CYS A 71 4.97 -0.47 4.67
N ARG A 72 4.94 0.31 3.58
CA ARG A 72 4.64 1.74 3.64
C ARG A 72 3.22 2.01 4.15
N TRP A 73 2.24 1.23 3.69
CA TRP A 73 0.89 1.26 4.25
C TRP A 73 0.88 0.93 5.74
N SER A 74 1.64 -0.08 6.15
CA SER A 74 1.73 -0.46 7.57
C SER A 74 2.31 0.68 8.42
N ASP A 75 3.37 1.33 7.95
CA ASP A 75 3.98 2.49 8.62
C ASP A 75 2.98 3.65 8.71
N ASP A 76 2.25 3.96 7.64
CA ASP A 76 1.25 5.05 7.66
C ASP A 76 0.10 4.76 8.63
N LEU A 77 -0.37 3.51 8.69
CA LEU A 77 -1.38 3.10 9.68
C LEU A 77 -0.86 3.16 11.12
N ALA A 78 0.44 3.01 11.33
CA ALA A 78 1.09 3.13 12.62
C ALA A 78 1.33 4.59 13.05
N ASP A 79 1.81 5.42 12.12
CA ASP A 79 2.34 6.76 12.41
C ASP A 79 1.30 7.88 12.24
N GLU A 80 0.34 7.74 11.32
CA GLU A 80 -0.64 8.79 11.04
C GLU A 80 -1.93 8.67 11.87
N ILE A 81 -2.08 7.60 12.66
CA ILE A 81 -3.25 7.36 13.50
C ILE A 81 -2.94 7.74 14.96
N ASP A 82 -3.50 8.85 15.43
CA ASP A 82 -3.28 9.40 16.79
C ASP A 82 -3.78 8.49 17.95
N ASP A 83 -4.55 7.44 17.66
CA ASP A 83 -5.04 6.47 18.63
C ASP A 83 -4.34 5.10 18.46
N PRO A 84 -3.45 4.71 19.40
CA PRO A 84 -2.72 3.44 19.31
C PRO A 84 -3.63 2.20 19.26
N VAL A 85 -4.77 2.22 19.97
CA VAL A 85 -5.70 1.08 19.96
C VAL A 85 -6.37 0.95 18.60
N ARG A 86 -6.66 2.09 17.97
CA ARG A 86 -7.22 2.13 16.61
C ARG A 86 -6.19 1.71 15.56
N SER A 87 -4.95 2.20 15.68
CA SER A 87 -3.85 1.83 14.79
C SER A 87 -3.66 0.31 14.75
N VAL A 88 -3.62 -0.35 15.90
CA VAL A 88 -3.51 -1.82 15.99
C VAL A 88 -4.67 -2.53 15.26
N LYS A 89 -5.92 -2.06 15.42
CA LYS A 89 -7.07 -2.66 14.71
C LYS A 89 -6.97 -2.51 13.19
N LEU A 90 -6.43 -1.39 12.71
CA LEU A 90 -6.21 -1.15 11.29
C LEU A 90 -5.07 -2.01 10.74
N LEU A 91 -4.00 -2.21 11.52
CA LEU A 91 -2.92 -3.14 11.18
C LEU A 91 -3.42 -4.60 11.11
N ASP A 92 -4.26 -5.03 12.06
CA ASP A 92 -4.89 -6.36 12.05
C ASP A 92 -5.77 -6.53 10.80
N TRP A 93 -6.54 -5.50 10.44
CA TRP A 93 -7.32 -5.49 9.20
C TRP A 93 -6.42 -5.60 7.96
N TRP A 94 -5.32 -4.85 7.91
CA TRP A 94 -4.39 -4.85 6.79
C TRP A 94 -3.67 -6.19 6.60
N ASP A 95 -3.28 -6.86 7.69
CA ASP A 95 -2.77 -8.24 7.62
C ASP A 95 -3.84 -9.20 7.10
N GLY A 96 -5.08 -9.06 7.57
CA GLY A 96 -6.22 -9.84 7.08
C GLY A 96 -6.41 -9.77 5.56
N GLU A 97 -6.20 -8.59 4.95
CA GLU A 97 -6.26 -8.42 3.49
C GLU A 97 -5.12 -9.12 2.76
N LEU A 98 -3.91 -9.13 3.33
CA LEU A 98 -2.79 -9.89 2.77
C LEU A 98 -3.08 -11.40 2.83
N GLN A 99 -3.58 -11.89 3.97
CA GLN A 99 -3.93 -13.30 4.13
C GLN A 99 -5.03 -13.72 3.16
N ALA A 100 -6.01 -12.85 2.89
CA ALA A 100 -7.10 -13.13 1.94
C ALA A 100 -6.65 -13.30 0.48
N CYS A 101 -5.40 -12.95 0.14
CA CYS A 101 -4.82 -13.18 -1.18
C CYS A 101 -4.30 -14.62 -1.39
N TYR A 102 -4.21 -15.43 -0.33
CA TYR A 102 -3.66 -16.80 -0.33
C TYR A 102 -4.66 -17.82 0.21
#